data_AF-A0A1G7IR16-F1
#
_entry.id   AF-A0A1G7IR16-F1
#
_cell.length_a   1.000
_cell.length_b   1.000
_cell.length_c   1.000
_cell.angle_alpha   90.00
_cell.angle_beta   90.00
_cell.angle_gamma   90.00
#
_symmetry.space_group_name_H-M   'P 1'
#
loop_
_entity.id
_entity.type
_entity.pdbx_description
1 polymer ?
#
loop_
_entity_poly.entity_id
_entity_poly.type
_entity_poly.pdbx_seq_one_letter_code
_entity_poly.pdbx_strand_id
1 'polypeptide(L)'
;MPELKSSHDPRIVLPPPRLHWGWVLALSVLTRSYFNSIWMIVLANWVRKVTGRKDALIWTIVNVAVIPAVFLIAVMVGATIGLMSRGQGIGDTRVLYYSLIAFGMIAVLGSYTTAAFKLRSALEEATVGLAFGGVMTFLFSGTYFQYFLHDYVVPDAEELYGALPTPPAYVPPPTV
;
A
#
# COMPACT_ATOMS: atom_id res chain seq x y z
N MET A 1 -12.80 -3.48 -39.89
CA MET A 1 -12.46 -4.04 -38.57
C MET A 1 -12.46 -2.89 -37.59
N PRO A 2 -13.33 -2.86 -36.57
CA PRO A 2 -13.33 -1.77 -35.59
C PRO A 2 -12.08 -1.89 -34.71
N GLU A 3 -11.18 -0.92 -34.83
CA GLU A 3 -10.06 -0.75 -33.91
C GLU A 3 -10.61 -0.54 -32.50
N LEU A 4 -10.24 -1.45 -31.59
CA LEU A 4 -10.46 -1.29 -30.16
C LEU A 4 -9.69 -0.05 -29.71
N LYS A 5 -10.42 1.03 -29.47
CA LYS A 5 -9.97 2.24 -28.79
C LYS A 5 -9.38 1.84 -27.43
N SER A 6 -8.07 1.65 -27.39
CA SER A 6 -7.29 1.65 -26.16
C SER A 6 -7.52 3.02 -25.52
N SER A 7 -8.29 3.07 -24.44
CA SER A 7 -8.64 4.29 -23.70
C SER A 7 -7.48 4.85 -22.87
N HIS A 8 -6.24 4.49 -23.20
CA HIS A 8 -5.05 4.98 -22.52
C HIS A 8 -4.52 6.20 -23.28
N ASP A 9 -5.13 7.35 -23.01
CA ASP A 9 -4.56 8.64 -23.40
C ASP A 9 -3.54 9.03 -22.31
N PRO A 10 -2.22 8.99 -22.59
CA PRO A 10 -1.19 9.37 -21.62
C PRO A 10 -1.25 10.86 -21.22
N ARG A 11 -2.10 11.66 -21.89
CA ARG A 11 -2.26 13.10 -21.63
C ARG A 11 -3.23 13.42 -20.49
N ILE A 12 -4.04 12.46 -20.02
CA ILE A 12 -4.97 12.67 -18.89
C ILE A 12 -4.41 11.97 -17.65
N VAL A 13 -3.26 12.46 -17.16
CA VAL A 13 -2.72 12.00 -15.88
C VAL A 13 -3.50 12.69 -14.77
N LEU A 14 -4.34 11.94 -14.05
CA LEU A 14 -4.99 12.45 -12.85
C LEU A 14 -3.92 12.92 -11.85
N PRO A 15 -4.10 14.08 -11.19
CA PRO A 15 -3.17 14.52 -10.18
C PRO A 15 -3.05 13.46 -9.07
N PRO A 16 -1.85 13.25 -8.51
CA PRO A 16 -1.65 12.30 -7.43
C PRO A 16 -2.55 12.67 -6.24
N PRO A 17 -3.00 11.69 -5.45
CA PRO A 17 -3.83 11.95 -4.28
C PRO A 17 -3.08 12.86 -3.30
N ARG A 18 -3.62 14.06 -3.03
CA ARG A 18 -2.98 15.08 -2.20
C ARG A 18 -3.47 14.95 -0.76
N LEU A 19 -2.77 14.14 0.04
CA LEU A 19 -2.87 14.15 1.49
C LEU A 19 -1.49 14.50 2.07
N HIS A 20 -1.43 15.40 3.05
CA HIS A 20 -0.16 15.73 3.67
C HIS A 20 0.45 14.46 4.30
N TRP A 21 1.70 14.15 3.99
CA TRP A 21 2.37 12.92 4.44
C TRP A 21 2.35 12.80 5.98
N GLY A 22 2.39 13.92 6.70
CA GLY A 22 2.29 13.95 8.16
C GLY A 22 0.95 13.43 8.70
N TRP A 23 -0.17 13.66 7.99
CA TRP A 23 -1.47 13.09 8.36
C TRP A 23 -1.51 11.59 8.10
N VAL A 24 -0.93 11.13 6.98
CA VAL A 24 -0.80 9.70 6.69
C VAL A 24 0.00 9.02 7.80
N LEU A 25 1.12 9.60 8.22
CA LEU A 25 1.95 9.07 9.29
C LEU A 25 1.21 9.06 10.64
N ALA A 26 0.59 10.18 11.02
CA ALA A 26 -0.16 10.29 12.28
C ALA A 26 -1.30 9.27 12.35
N LEU A 27 -2.12 9.17 11.30
CA LEU A 27 -3.21 8.20 11.21
C LEU A 27 -2.70 6.76 11.16
N SER A 28 -1.57 6.52 10.50
CA SER A 28 -0.92 5.21 10.49
C SER A 28 -0.47 4.81 11.89
N VAL A 29 0.19 5.69 12.64
CA VAL A 29 0.60 5.39 14.02
C VAL A 29 -0.62 5.17 14.92
N LEU A 30 -1.64 6.04 14.84
CA LEU A 30 -2.86 5.92 15.64
C LEU A 30 -3.66 4.64 15.36
N THR A 31 -3.67 4.16 14.13
CA THR A 31 -4.39 2.94 13.72
C THR A 31 -3.52 1.69 13.68
N ARG A 32 -2.30 1.73 14.27
CA ARG A 32 -1.32 0.63 14.23
C ARG A 32 -1.04 0.13 12.81
N SER A 33 -0.79 1.07 11.90
CA SER A 33 -0.49 0.89 10.48
C SER A 33 -1.66 0.41 9.61
N TYR A 34 -2.87 0.25 10.15
CA TYR A 34 -4.02 -0.16 9.35
C TYR A 34 -4.42 0.90 8.31
N PHE A 35 -4.36 2.18 8.68
CA PHE A 35 -4.58 3.28 7.75
C PHE A 35 -3.56 3.28 6.61
N ASN A 36 -2.29 2.94 6.89
CA ASN A 36 -1.25 2.83 5.86
C ASN A 36 -1.63 1.80 4.79
N SER A 37 -2.09 0.62 5.19
CA SER A 37 -2.53 -0.43 4.26
C SER A 37 -3.71 0.02 3.39
N ILE A 38 -4.68 0.74 3.96
CA ILE A 38 -5.80 1.30 3.19
C ILE A 38 -5.30 2.39 2.23
N TRP A 39 -4.41 3.27 2.70
CA TRP A 39 -3.85 4.35 1.89
C TRP A 39 -3.07 3.82 0.68
N MET A 40 -2.37 2.69 0.85
CA MET A 40 -1.72 2.00 -0.27
C MET A 40 -2.69 1.56 -1.37
N ILE A 41 -3.97 1.28 -1.07
CA ILE A 41 -4.99 0.99 -2.10
C ILE A 41 -5.29 2.26 -2.91
N VAL A 42 -5.41 3.42 -2.25
CA VAL A 42 -5.65 4.70 -2.92
C VAL A 42 -4.51 5.00 -3.88
N LEU A 43 -3.27 4.84 -3.40
CA LEU A 43 -2.07 4.99 -4.21
C LEU A 43 -2.02 3.97 -5.37
N ALA A 44 -2.29 2.70 -5.11
CA ALA A 44 -2.27 1.67 -6.14
C ALA A 44 -3.38 1.84 -7.19
N ASN A 45 -4.53 2.39 -6.79
CA ASN A 45 -5.61 2.73 -7.73
C ASN A 45 -5.22 3.90 -8.62
N TRP A 46 -4.53 4.91 -8.08
CA TRP A 46 -3.96 5.99 -8.88
C TRP A 46 -2.89 5.45 -9.85
N VAL A 47 -1.93 4.66 -9.35
CA VAL A 47 -0.88 4.02 -10.18
C VAL A 47 -1.50 3.18 -11.29
N ARG A 48 -2.53 2.37 -11.01
CA ARG A 48 -3.26 1.60 -12.02
C ARG A 48 -3.84 2.48 -13.13
N LYS A 49 -4.34 3.68 -12.79
CA LYS A 49 -4.89 4.61 -13.78
C LYS A 49 -3.79 5.23 -14.65
N VAL A 50 -2.60 5.48 -14.07
CA VAL A 50 -1.46 6.10 -14.75
C VAL A 50 -0.66 5.10 -15.59
N THR A 51 -0.40 3.89 -15.07
CA THR A 51 0.48 2.89 -15.69
C THR A 51 -0.28 1.71 -16.32
N GLY A 52 -1.59 1.62 -16.10
CA GLY A 52 -2.41 0.49 -16.57
C GLY A 52 -2.20 -0.83 -15.81
N ARG A 53 -1.20 -0.92 -14.93
CA ARG A 53 -0.88 -2.14 -14.19
C ARG A 53 -1.85 -2.40 -13.04
N LYS A 54 -2.43 -3.60 -13.02
CA LYS A 54 -3.41 -4.03 -12.00
C LYS A 54 -2.77 -4.77 -10.83
N ASP A 55 -1.55 -5.29 -10.99
CA ASP A 55 -0.89 -6.14 -10.00
C ASP A 55 -0.76 -5.45 -8.63
N ALA A 56 -0.28 -4.20 -8.62
CA ALA A 56 -0.09 -3.44 -7.38
C ALA A 56 -1.43 -3.22 -6.63
N LEU A 57 -2.52 -3.01 -7.36
CA LEU A 57 -3.85 -2.87 -6.77
C LEU A 57 -4.35 -4.20 -6.20
N ILE A 58 -4.15 -5.31 -6.91
CA ILE A 58 -4.59 -6.63 -6.42
C ILE A 58 -3.85 -6.98 -5.12
N TRP A 59 -2.53 -6.82 -5.08
CA TRP A 59 -1.74 -7.15 -3.89
C TRP A 59 -2.04 -6.25 -2.69
N THR A 60 -2.33 -4.96 -2.91
CA THR A 60 -2.74 -4.05 -1.82
C THR A 60 -4.12 -4.39 -1.27
N ILE A 61 -5.08 -4.78 -2.13
CA ILE A 61 -6.39 -5.28 -1.69
C ILE A 61 -6.23 -6.57 -0.88
N VAL A 62 -5.41 -7.52 -1.37
CA VAL A 62 -5.12 -8.76 -0.64
C VAL A 62 -4.52 -8.45 0.74
N ASN A 63 -3.55 -7.53 0.83
CA ASN A 63 -2.97 -7.16 2.12
C ASN A 63 -4.03 -6.64 3.11
N VAL A 64 -4.93 -5.75 2.67
CA VAL A 64 -5.99 -5.22 3.53
C VAL A 64 -7.00 -6.30 3.92
N ALA A 65 -7.29 -7.27 3.05
CA ALA A 65 -8.22 -8.37 3.32
C ALA A 65 -7.64 -9.46 4.24
N VAL A 66 -6.32 -9.71 4.19
CA VAL A 66 -5.66 -10.74 5.02
C VAL A 66 -5.70 -10.38 6.50
N ILE A 67 -5.58 -9.10 6.86
CA ILE A 67 -5.60 -8.63 8.26
C ILE A 67 -6.89 -9.05 9.01
N PRO A 68 -8.11 -8.69 8.55
CA PRO A 68 -9.33 -9.11 9.22
C PRO A 68 -9.56 -10.62 9.11
N ALA A 69 -9.13 -11.28 8.02
CA ALA A 69 -9.25 -12.73 7.89
C ALA A 69 -8.45 -13.48 8.96
N VAL A 70 -7.18 -13.10 9.18
CA VAL A 70 -6.33 -13.68 10.23
C VAL A 70 -6.91 -13.39 11.61
N PHE A 71 -7.43 -12.18 11.84
CA PHE A 71 -8.07 -11.82 13.10
C PHE A 71 -9.31 -12.68 13.38
N LEU A 72 -10.21 -12.84 12.40
CA LEU A 72 -11.41 -13.67 12.54
C LEU A 72 -11.06 -15.14 12.80
N ILE A 73 -10.09 -15.70 12.06
CA ILE A 73 -9.61 -17.07 12.28
C ILE A 73 -9.07 -17.21 13.71
N ALA A 74 -8.23 -16.26 14.17
CA ALA A 74 -7.67 -16.30 15.52
C ALA A 74 -8.76 -16.20 16.60
N VAL A 75 -9.78 -15.36 16.41
CA VAL A 75 -10.92 -15.25 17.35
C VAL A 75 -11.75 -16.54 17.37
N MET A 76 -12.09 -17.10 16.21
CA MET A 76 -12.88 -18.33 16.12
C MET A 76 -12.16 -19.54 16.72
N VAL A 77 -10.87 -19.69 16.43
CA VAL A 77 -10.04 -20.76 17.01
C VAL A 77 -9.92 -20.54 18.53
N GLY A 78 -9.63 -19.31 18.97
CA GLY A 78 -9.55 -18.98 20.40
C GLY A 78 -10.84 -19.28 21.16
N ALA A 79 -12.00 -18.92 20.59
CA ALA A 79 -13.31 -19.21 21.18
C ALA A 79 -13.59 -20.72 21.26
N THR A 80 -13.27 -21.46 20.20
CA THR A 80 -13.44 -22.93 20.16
C THR A 80 -12.60 -23.61 21.24
N ILE A 81 -11.33 -23.20 21.39
CA ILE A 81 -10.43 -23.71 22.42
C ILE A 81 -10.94 -23.35 23.82
N GLY A 82 -11.41 -22.12 24.03
CA GLY A 82 -11.99 -21.67 25.30
C GLY A 82 -13.21 -22.49 25.75
N LEU A 83 -14.02 -22.94 24.79
CA LEU A 83 -15.18 -23.81 25.05
C LEU A 83 -14.78 -25.27 25.34
N MET A 84 -13.76 -25.80 24.65
CA MET A 84 -13.32 -27.21 24.76
C MET A 84 -12.38 -27.47 25.95
N SER A 85 -11.61 -26.46 26.39
CA SER A 85 -10.59 -26.60 27.45
C SER A 85 -11.15 -26.76 28.88
N ARG A 86 -12.48 -26.82 29.05
CA ARG A 86 -13.12 -27.14 30.34
C ARG A 86 -12.98 -28.60 30.79
N GLY A 87 -12.39 -29.50 29.98
CA GLY A 87 -12.31 -30.93 30.33
C GLY A 87 -11.12 -31.75 29.82
N GLN A 88 -10.18 -31.21 29.03
CA GLN A 88 -9.03 -31.96 28.52
C GLN A 88 -7.70 -31.16 28.55
N GLY A 89 -6.59 -31.89 28.56
CA GLY A 89 -5.21 -31.40 28.76
C GLY A 89 -4.87 -30.12 28.00
N ILE A 90 -4.68 -29.05 28.76
CA ILE A 90 -4.61 -27.64 28.32
C ILE A 90 -3.32 -27.31 27.53
N GLY A 91 -2.31 -28.19 27.53
CA GLY A 91 -0.98 -27.91 26.97
C GLY A 91 -0.94 -27.88 25.44
N ASP A 92 -1.48 -28.90 24.78
CA ASP A 92 -1.29 -29.13 23.34
C ASP A 92 -2.09 -28.13 22.48
N THR A 93 -3.30 -27.80 22.92
CA THR A 93 -4.19 -26.88 22.20
C THR A 93 -3.71 -25.42 22.23
N ARG A 94 -2.98 -25.02 23.27
CA ARG A 94 -2.39 -23.66 23.37
C ARG A 94 -1.23 -23.49 22.39
N VAL A 95 -0.42 -24.53 22.19
CA VAL A 95 0.69 -24.52 21.23
C VAL A 95 0.15 -24.33 19.81
N LEU A 96 -0.92 -25.05 19.46
CA LEU A 96 -1.63 -24.89 18.17
C LEU A 96 -2.18 -23.47 17.97
N TYR A 97 -2.75 -22.87 19.03
CA TYR A 97 -3.27 -21.50 18.96
C TYR A 97 -2.17 -20.47 18.66
N TYR A 98 -1.06 -20.52 19.40
CA TYR A 98 0.04 -19.58 19.21
C TYR A 98 0.76 -19.80 17.87
N SER A 99 0.89 -21.04 17.40
CA SER A 99 1.49 -21.33 16.08
C SER A 99 0.63 -20.81 14.93
N LEU A 100 -0.71 -20.91 15.03
CA LEU A 100 -1.65 -20.33 14.06
C LEU A 100 -1.56 -18.80 14.01
N ILE A 101 -1.48 -18.14 15.16
CA ILE A 101 -1.29 -16.68 15.21
C ILE A 101 0.05 -16.29 14.60
N ALA A 102 1.13 -16.99 14.95
CA ALA A 102 2.46 -16.73 14.41
C ALA A 102 2.48 -16.88 12.87
N PHE A 103 1.88 -17.96 12.36
CA PHE A 103 1.74 -18.17 10.91
C PHE A 103 0.91 -17.07 10.25
N GLY A 104 -0.21 -16.67 10.86
CA GLY A 104 -1.04 -15.57 10.39
C GLY A 104 -0.28 -14.24 10.32
N MET A 105 0.56 -13.94 11.32
CA MET A 105 1.39 -12.74 11.34
C MET A 105 2.45 -12.75 10.23
N ILE A 106 3.07 -13.90 9.97
CA ILE A 106 4.02 -14.07 8.86
C ILE A 106 3.30 -13.85 7.51
N ALA A 107 2.08 -14.37 7.36
CA ALA A 107 1.28 -14.17 6.16
C ALA A 107 0.89 -12.68 5.95
N VAL A 108 0.50 -11.99 7.02
CA VAL A 108 0.24 -10.53 6.98
C VAL A 108 1.50 -9.78 6.54
N LEU A 109 2.65 -10.07 7.17
CA LEU A 109 3.91 -9.43 6.83
C LEU A 109 4.34 -9.69 5.38
N GLY A 110 4.26 -10.94 4.91
CA GLY A 110 4.60 -11.32 3.54
C GLY A 110 3.68 -10.68 2.49
N SER A 111 2.37 -10.57 2.78
CA SER A 111 1.43 -9.87 1.91
C SER A 111 1.73 -8.37 1.85
N TYR A 112 2.10 -7.77 2.98
CA TYR A 112 2.44 -6.34 3.08
C TYR A 112 3.71 -5.99 2.30
N THR A 113 4.78 -6.78 2.47
CA THR A 113 6.02 -6.56 1.72
C THR A 113 5.78 -6.73 0.23
N THR A 114 5.08 -7.78 -0.18
CA THR A 114 4.76 -8.01 -1.60
C THR A 114 3.97 -6.83 -2.19
N ALA A 115 2.97 -6.33 -1.47
CA ALA A 115 2.20 -5.16 -1.88
C ALA A 115 3.07 -3.89 -2.00
N ALA A 116 3.92 -3.63 -1.01
CA ALA A 116 4.81 -2.46 -0.99
C ALA A 116 5.82 -2.48 -2.14
N PHE A 117 6.48 -3.62 -2.38
CA PHE A 117 7.46 -3.74 -3.46
C PHE A 117 6.81 -3.76 -4.84
N LYS A 118 5.61 -4.33 -4.99
CA LYS A 118 4.85 -4.24 -6.26
C LYS A 118 4.45 -2.81 -6.56
N LEU A 119 3.96 -2.07 -5.57
CA LEU A 119 3.62 -0.66 -5.73
C LEU A 119 4.87 0.17 -6.04
N ARG A 120 5.98 -0.04 -5.32
CA ARG A 120 7.28 0.56 -5.62
C ARG A 120 7.71 0.32 -7.07
N SER A 121 7.72 -0.93 -7.52
CA SER A 121 8.14 -1.26 -8.89
C SER A 121 7.27 -0.62 -9.96
N ALA A 122 5.99 -0.36 -9.67
CA ALA A 122 5.10 0.35 -10.58
C ALA A 122 5.28 1.88 -10.54
N LEU A 123 5.86 2.42 -9.46
CA LEU A 123 6.24 3.83 -9.34
C LEU A 123 7.67 4.11 -9.85
N GLU A 124 8.55 3.10 -9.85
CA GLU A 124 9.89 3.15 -10.46
C GLU A 124 9.85 2.99 -11.99
N GLU A 125 8.70 2.58 -12.54
CA GLU A 125 8.53 2.41 -13.97
C GLU A 125 8.65 3.75 -14.71
N ALA A 126 9.09 3.73 -15.97
CA ALA A 126 9.49 4.91 -16.75
C ALA A 126 8.41 6.00 -16.89
N THR A 127 7.14 5.67 -16.60
CA THR A 127 6.01 6.60 -16.58
C THR A 127 5.98 7.52 -15.35
N VAL A 128 6.63 7.12 -14.25
CA VAL A 128 6.70 7.90 -12.99
C VAL A 128 8.16 8.18 -12.60
N GLY A 129 9.10 7.28 -12.90
CA GLY A 129 10.55 7.54 -12.84
C GLY A 129 11.11 7.84 -11.45
N LEU A 130 10.39 7.54 -10.38
CA LEU A 130 10.81 7.84 -9.01
C LEU A 130 11.65 6.70 -8.44
N ALA A 131 12.89 6.97 -8.03
CA ALA A 131 13.75 5.99 -7.37
C ALA A 131 13.46 5.93 -5.86
N PHE A 132 13.12 4.76 -5.33
CA PHE A 132 12.76 4.59 -3.92
C PHE A 132 13.80 3.75 -3.16
N GLY A 133 14.04 4.09 -1.90
CA GLY A 133 14.86 3.27 -1.00
C GLY A 133 14.11 2.03 -0.52
N GLY A 134 14.77 0.86 -0.53
CA GLY A 134 14.17 -0.42 -0.12
C GLY A 134 13.79 -0.48 1.36
N VAL A 135 14.65 0.03 2.25
CA VAL A 135 14.41 0.04 3.70
C VAL A 135 13.23 0.96 4.05
N MET A 136 13.17 2.14 3.45
CA MET A 136 12.07 3.08 3.66
C MET A 136 10.74 2.55 3.11
N THR A 137 10.78 1.84 1.98
CA THR A 137 9.59 1.18 1.43
C THR A 137 9.08 0.08 2.36
N PHE A 138 9.98 -0.70 2.97
CA PHE A 138 9.58 -1.74 3.92
C PHE A 138 8.93 -1.15 5.18
N LEU A 139 9.56 -0.15 5.82
CA LEU A 139 9.08 0.40 7.09
C LEU A 139 7.93 1.40 6.94
N PHE A 140 7.94 2.22 5.88
CA PHE A 140 7.09 3.40 5.75
C PHE A 140 6.40 3.50 4.38
N SER A 141 6.21 2.39 3.66
CA SER A 141 5.63 2.33 2.30
C SER A 141 4.68 3.47 1.92
N GLY A 142 3.47 3.51 2.50
CA GLY A 142 2.42 4.46 2.10
C GLY A 142 2.78 5.92 2.38
N THR A 143 3.36 6.21 3.55
CA THR A 143 3.85 7.57 3.88
C THR A 143 5.02 7.98 2.99
N TYR A 144 5.93 7.06 2.72
CA TYR A 144 7.12 7.28 1.91
C TYR A 144 6.74 7.59 0.46
N PHE A 145 5.83 6.80 -0.13
CA PHE A 145 5.29 7.11 -1.45
C PHE A 145 4.53 8.44 -1.46
N GLN A 146 3.75 8.74 -0.41
CA GLN A 146 3.05 10.01 -0.30
C GLN A 146 4.00 11.21 -0.25
N TYR A 147 5.14 11.08 0.43
CA TYR A 147 6.16 12.13 0.50
C TYR A 147 6.69 12.47 -0.91
N PHE A 148 7.10 11.48 -1.70
CA PHE A 148 7.56 11.73 -3.06
C PHE A 148 6.45 12.23 -3.99
N LEU A 149 5.23 11.71 -3.84
CA LEU A 149 4.09 12.12 -4.67
C LEU A 149 3.56 13.52 -4.33
N HIS A 150 3.82 14.01 -3.12
CA HIS A 150 3.48 15.38 -2.73
C HIS A 150 4.27 16.40 -3.57
N ASP A 151 5.53 16.10 -3.86
CA ASP A 151 6.44 16.96 -4.61
C ASP A 151 6.48 16.60 -6.11
N TYR A 152 5.77 15.54 -6.52
CA TYR A 152 5.73 15.08 -7.90
C TYR A 152 4.83 15.97 -8.76
N VAL A 153 5.44 16.64 -9.74
CA VAL A 153 4.75 17.38 -10.79
C VAL A 153 4.68 16.50 -12.04
N VAL A 154 3.48 16.28 -12.56
CA VAL A 154 3.31 15.54 -13.81
C VAL A 154 3.91 16.37 -14.95
N PRO A 155 4.83 15.82 -15.76
CA PRO A 155 5.31 16.47 -16.99
C PRO A 155 4.10 16.77 -17.90
N ASP A 156 4.01 17.98 -18.45
CA ASP A 156 2.90 18.49 -19.28
C ASP A 156 1.60 18.90 -18.56
N ALA A 157 1.57 18.93 -17.22
CA ALA A 157 0.41 19.44 -16.48
C ALA A 157 0.13 20.93 -16.72
N GLU A 158 1.16 21.74 -17.00
CA GLU A 158 1.01 23.18 -17.28
C GLU A 158 0.24 23.45 -18.57
N GLU A 159 0.42 22.59 -19.59
CA GLU A 159 -0.23 22.72 -20.89
C GLU A 159 -1.72 22.28 -20.83
N LEU A 160 -2.05 21.33 -19.95
CA LEU A 160 -3.39 20.76 -19.84
C LEU A 160 -4.28 21.45 -18.79
N TYR A 161 -3.70 21.96 -17.69
CA TYR A 161 -4.47 22.50 -16.56
C TYR A 161 -4.36 24.02 -16.38
N GLY A 162 -3.51 24.70 -17.18
CA GLY A 162 -3.18 26.11 -16.96
C GLY A 162 -2.43 26.31 -15.65
N ALA A 163 -1.71 27.44 -15.52
CA ALA A 163 -0.80 27.73 -14.41
C ALA A 163 -1.45 27.49 -13.02
N LEU A 164 -1.27 26.29 -12.49
CA LEU A 164 -1.49 26.02 -11.07
C LEU A 164 -0.42 26.80 -10.29
N PRO A 165 -0.71 27.24 -9.06
CA PRO A 165 0.29 27.90 -8.22
C PRO A 165 1.51 27.01 -8.16
N THR A 166 2.64 27.52 -8.64
CA THR A 166 3.91 26.81 -8.73
C THR A 166 4.17 26.07 -7.41
N PRO A 167 4.37 24.73 -7.44
CA PRO A 167 4.86 24.03 -6.26
C PRO A 167 6.21 24.64 -5.85
N PRO A 168 6.54 24.66 -4.53
CA PRO A 168 7.83 25.17 -4.07
C PRO A 168 8.95 24.49 -4.86
N ALA A 169 9.89 25.31 -5.34
CA ALA A 169 10.93 24.93 -6.29
C ALA A 169 11.53 23.55 -5.98
N TYR A 170 11.52 22.68 -6.99
CA TYR A 170 12.22 21.40 -6.98
C TYR A 170 13.69 21.61 -6.56
N VAL A 171 14.04 21.16 -5.35
CA VAL A 171 15.42 21.08 -4.89
C VAL A 171 15.91 19.68 -5.23
N PRO A 172 16.82 19.51 -6.22
CA PRO A 172 17.34 18.18 -6.53
C PRO A 172 18.04 17.60 -5.28
N PRO A 173 17.88 16.29 -5.01
CA PRO A 173 18.60 15.66 -3.92
C PRO A 173 20.11 15.81 -4.14
N PRO A 174 20.90 16.05 -3.08
CA PRO A 174 22.35 16.17 -3.20
C PRO A 174 22.90 14.89 -3.81
N THR A 175 23.60 15.03 -4.94
CA THR A 175 24.40 13.98 -5.53
C THR A 175 25.50 13.62 -4.54
N VAL A 176 25.46 12.40 -4.01
CA VAL A 176 26.58 11.80 -3.26
C VAL A 176 27.46 11.04 -4.23
#